data_AF-X1I4K6-F1
#
_entry.id   AF-X1I4K6-F1
#
_cell.length_a   1.000
_cell.length_b   1.000
_cell.length_c   1.000
_cell.angle_alpha   90.00
_cell.angle_beta   90.00
_cell.angle_gamma   90.00
#
_symmetry.space_group_name_H-M   'P 1'
#
loop_
_entity.id
_entity.type
_entity.pdbx_description
1 polymer ?
#
loop_
_entity_poly.entity_id
_entity_poly.type
_entity_poly.pdbx_seq_one_letter_code
_entity_poly.pdbx_strand_id
1 'polypeptide(L)'
;MKVKDIPLAQYVEWLENKKYFSILRWADGEWAAVFGTVGTWAGSEQSRSIELQKDLRQNLIKSAKFSHPESRILFAIPRHVREGTEIFRIERYLQQQNLTKIPWVRGNPFYYASRDGKLFPLIETLRNKNLGGYSRSKGINNIIPQ
;
A
#
# COMPACT_ATOMS: atom_id res chain seq x y z
N MET A 1 14.66 9.48 -6.78
CA MET A 1 13.49 9.39 -5.87
C MET A 1 13.92 9.49 -4.42
N LYS A 2 13.30 10.35 -3.60
CA LYS A 2 13.58 10.42 -2.16
C LYS A 2 12.66 9.48 -1.38
N VAL A 3 13.23 8.42 -0.80
CA VAL A 3 12.50 7.50 0.07
C VAL A 3 12.52 8.02 1.49
N LYS A 4 11.33 8.17 2.09
CA LYS A 4 11.17 8.58 3.48
C LYS A 4 11.06 7.35 4.38
N ASP A 5 11.64 7.45 5.57
CA ASP A 5 11.34 6.53 6.65
C ASP A 5 10.26 7.17 7.52
N ILE A 6 9.17 6.44 7.76
CA ILE A 6 8.08 6.93 8.60
C ILE A 6 8.06 6.04 9.84
N PRO A 7 8.38 6.59 11.02
CA PRO A 7 8.42 5.78 12.23
C PRO A 7 7.02 5.32 12.60
N LEU A 8 6.92 4.16 13.26
CA LEU A 8 5.63 3.61 13.69
C LEU A 8 4.79 4.61 14.50
N ALA A 9 5.45 5.38 15.39
CA ALA A 9 4.82 6.41 16.21
C ALA A 9 4.07 7.47 15.37
N GLN A 10 4.54 7.77 14.16
CA GLN A 10 3.89 8.74 13.29
C GLN A 10 2.53 8.23 12.78
N TYR A 11 2.39 6.92 12.54
CA TYR A 11 1.12 6.30 12.16
C TYR A 11 0.13 6.30 13.32
N VAL A 12 0.62 6.05 14.55
CA VAL A 12 -0.16 6.18 15.79
C VAL A 12 -0.68 7.61 15.94
N GLU A 13 0.20 8.61 15.81
CA GLU A 13 -0.17 10.03 15.88
C GLU A 13 -1.26 10.38 14.86
N TRP A 14 -1.18 9.87 13.63
CA TRP A 14 -2.21 10.13 12.63
C TRP A 14 -3.56 9.54 13.03
N LEU A 15 -3.59 8.30 13.50
CA LEU A 15 -4.82 7.68 13.99
C LEU A 15 -5.41 8.43 15.20
N GLU A 16 -4.55 8.84 16.14
CA GLU A 16 -4.95 9.59 17.33
C GLU A 16 -5.61 10.92 16.96
N ASN A 17 -5.01 11.63 16.00
CA ASN A 17 -5.49 12.92 15.50
C ASN A 17 -6.55 12.81 14.39
N LYS A 18 -7.11 11.61 14.15
CA LYS A 18 -8.11 11.37 13.08
C LYS A 18 -7.63 11.82 11.69
N LYS A 19 -6.31 11.79 11.43
CA LYS A 19 -5.72 12.07 10.13
C LYS A 19 -5.81 10.80 9.28
N TYR A 20 -6.42 10.93 8.10
CA TYR A 20 -6.56 9.82 7.17
C TYR A 20 -5.23 9.54 6.44
N PHE A 21 -4.90 8.26 6.32
CA PHE A 21 -3.79 7.82 5.50
C PHE A 21 -4.10 6.46 4.89
N SER A 22 -3.49 6.20 3.73
CA SER A 22 -3.54 4.91 3.06
C SER A 22 -2.13 4.53 2.64
N ILE A 23 -1.80 3.26 2.81
CA ILE A 23 -0.51 2.71 2.38
C ILE A 23 -0.79 1.79 1.21
N LEU A 24 -0.23 2.12 0.05
CA LEU A 24 -0.24 1.24 -1.10
C LEU A 24 1.15 0.64 -1.24
N ARG A 25 1.22 -0.68 -1.24
CA ARG A 25 2.44 -1.41 -1.56
C ARG A 25 2.35 -1.88 -3.00
N TRP A 26 3.30 -1.43 -3.81
CA TRP A 26 3.43 -1.87 -5.20
C TRP A 26 4.67 -2.74 -5.26
N ALA A 27 4.48 -4.05 -5.33
CA ALA A 27 5.56 -5.01 -5.46
C ALA A 27 6.09 -5.07 -6.90
N ASP A 28 7.11 -5.91 -7.11
CA ASP A 28 7.65 -6.18 -8.44
C ASP A 28 6.56 -6.72 -9.39
N GLY A 29 5.63 -7.52 -8.88
CA GLY A 29 4.49 -8.03 -9.66
C GLY A 29 3.54 -6.94 -10.16
N GLU A 30 3.15 -5.98 -9.30
CA GLU A 30 2.28 -4.88 -9.72
C GLU A 30 2.99 -3.92 -10.68
N TRP A 31 4.28 -3.64 -10.48
CA TRP A 31 5.06 -2.83 -11.44
C TRP A 31 5.27 -3.56 -12.76
N ALA A 32 5.54 -4.86 -12.72
CA ALA A 32 5.65 -5.67 -13.92
C ALA A 32 4.35 -5.64 -14.73
N ALA A 33 3.21 -5.74 -14.05
CA ALA A 33 1.90 -5.61 -14.69
C ALA A 33 1.65 -4.20 -15.24
N VAL A 34 2.00 -3.13 -14.51
CA VAL A 34 1.93 -1.75 -15.05
C VAL A 34 2.72 -1.61 -16.35
N PHE A 35 3.85 -2.30 -16.48
CA PHE A 35 4.69 -2.25 -17.68
C PHE A 35 4.41 -3.34 -18.72
N GLY A 36 3.47 -4.26 -18.47
CA GLY A 36 3.22 -5.40 -19.34
C GLY A 36 4.40 -6.35 -19.47
N THR A 37 5.25 -6.41 -18.44
CA THR A 37 6.40 -7.32 -18.34
C THR A 37 6.08 -8.48 -17.39
N VAL A 38 6.89 -9.53 -17.43
CA VAL A 38 6.76 -10.67 -16.50
C VAL A 38 7.48 -10.33 -15.20
N GLY A 39 6.76 -10.39 -14.07
CA GLY A 39 7.32 -10.25 -12.72
C GLY A 39 8.20 -11.44 -12.31
N THR A 40 8.89 -11.32 -11.17
CA THR A 40 9.93 -12.29 -10.78
C THR A 40 9.40 -13.53 -10.03
N TRP A 41 8.11 -13.55 -9.67
CA TRP A 41 7.50 -14.61 -8.86
C TRP A 41 6.61 -15.56 -9.68
N ALA A 42 6.35 -16.77 -9.15
CA ALA A 42 5.39 -17.71 -9.71
C ALA A 42 3.98 -17.08 -9.79
N GLY A 43 3.31 -17.22 -10.94
CA GLY A 43 2.04 -16.51 -11.22
C GLY A 43 2.22 -15.07 -11.72
N SER A 44 3.37 -14.76 -12.32
CA SER A 44 3.64 -13.47 -12.97
C SER A 44 3.17 -13.41 -14.43
N GLU A 45 2.70 -14.52 -15.00
CA GLU A 45 2.14 -14.54 -16.36
C GLU A 45 0.91 -13.64 -16.46
N GLN A 46 0.16 -13.54 -15.36
CA GLN A 46 -0.98 -12.64 -15.18
C GLN A 46 -0.61 -11.17 -15.40
N SER A 47 0.64 -10.77 -15.16
CA SER A 47 1.13 -9.41 -15.43
C SER A 47 1.05 -9.03 -16.91
N ARG A 48 0.88 -9.99 -17.83
CA ARG A 48 0.64 -9.75 -19.25
C ARG A 48 -0.83 -9.49 -19.61
N SER A 49 -1.80 -9.82 -18.75
CA SER A 49 -3.23 -9.58 -19.03
C SER A 49 -3.49 -8.10 -19.28
N ILE A 50 -3.97 -7.76 -20.48
CA ILE A 50 -4.25 -6.38 -20.89
C ILE A 50 -5.25 -5.72 -19.93
N GLU A 51 -6.25 -6.47 -19.45
CA GLU A 51 -7.20 -5.97 -18.45
C GLU A 51 -6.48 -5.60 -17.16
N LEU A 52 -5.64 -6.49 -16.62
CA LEU A 52 -4.91 -6.23 -15.38
C LEU A 52 -3.98 -5.02 -15.52
N GLN A 53 -3.28 -4.89 -16.65
CA GLN A 53 -2.43 -3.71 -16.90
C GLN A 53 -3.25 -2.42 -16.87
N LYS A 54 -4.40 -2.41 -17.55
CA LYS A 54 -5.29 -1.24 -17.62
C LYS A 54 -5.81 -0.88 -16.23
N ASP A 55 -6.30 -1.85 -15.48
CA ASP A 55 -6.89 -1.65 -14.17
C ASP A 55 -5.85 -1.16 -13.16
N LEU A 56 -4.63 -1.72 -13.17
CA LEU A 56 -3.55 -1.27 -12.30
C LEU A 56 -3.09 0.15 -12.64
N ARG A 57 -2.94 0.49 -13.93
CA ARG A 57 -2.60 1.87 -14.35
C ARG A 57 -3.68 2.86 -13.90
N GLN A 58 -4.95 2.51 -14.08
CA GLN A 58 -6.07 3.36 -13.65
C GLN A 58 -6.12 3.51 -12.12
N ASN A 59 -5.95 2.42 -11.37
CA ASN A 59 -5.93 2.44 -9.91
C ASN A 59 -4.76 3.25 -9.35
N LEU A 60 -3.59 3.18 -9.97
CA LEU A 60 -2.43 4.00 -9.62
C LEU A 60 -2.75 5.50 -9.74
N ILE A 61 -3.30 5.91 -10.88
CA ILE A 61 -3.68 7.30 -11.15
C ILE A 61 -4.81 7.74 -10.20
N LYS A 62 -5.84 6.92 -10.03
CA LYS A 62 -6.99 7.22 -9.16
C LYS A 62 -6.54 7.39 -7.72
N SER A 63 -5.72 6.46 -7.22
CA SER A 63 -5.17 6.54 -5.85
C SER A 63 -4.39 7.83 -5.68
N ALA A 64 -3.49 8.16 -6.61
CA ALA A 64 -2.71 9.38 -6.55
C ALA A 64 -3.52 10.69 -6.70
N LYS A 65 -4.71 10.65 -7.30
CA LYS A 65 -5.63 11.80 -7.37
C LYS A 65 -6.53 11.92 -6.14
N PHE A 66 -6.85 10.79 -5.48
CA PHE A 66 -7.69 10.75 -4.28
C PHE A 66 -6.95 11.17 -3.01
N SER A 67 -5.64 11.42 -3.09
CA SER A 67 -4.92 12.17 -2.06
C SER A 67 -5.41 13.62 -2.02
N HIS A 68 -6.50 13.83 -1.28
CA HIS A 68 -6.81 15.13 -0.68
C HIS A 68 -5.54 15.70 -0.04
N PRO A 69 -5.33 17.03 -0.01
CA PRO A 69 -4.12 17.62 0.59
C PRO A 69 -3.81 17.12 2.01
N GLU A 70 -4.84 16.70 2.74
CA GLU A 70 -4.75 16.16 4.10
C GLU A 70 -4.63 14.64 4.18
N SER A 71 -4.94 13.89 3.11
CA SER A 71 -4.82 12.43 3.11
C SER A 71 -3.43 12.00 2.64
N ARG A 72 -2.72 11.27 3.51
CA ARG A 72 -1.35 10.83 3.25
C ARG A 72 -1.37 9.50 2.52
N ILE A 73 -1.18 9.55 1.20
CA ILE A 73 -0.97 8.33 0.41
C ILE A 73 0.52 8.04 0.33
N LEU A 74 0.92 6.88 0.82
CA LEU A 74 2.32 6.46 0.91
C LEU A 74 2.55 5.28 -0.02
N PHE A 75 3.51 5.42 -0.94
CA PHE A 75 3.90 4.34 -1.84
C PHE A 75 5.10 3.61 -1.29
N ALA A 76 4.91 2.34 -0.97
CA ALA A 76 5.94 1.50 -0.39
C ALA A 76 6.79 0.86 -1.49
N ILE A 77 8.11 1.08 -1.48
CA ILE A 77 9.03 0.45 -2.43
C ILE A 77 9.47 -0.92 -1.88
N PRO A 78 9.35 -2.01 -2.65
CA PRO A 78 9.89 -3.30 -2.29
C PRO A 78 11.40 -3.23 -2.18
N ARG A 79 11.97 -3.99 -1.24
CA ARG A 79 13.43 -4.02 -1.02
C ARG A 79 14.23 -4.30 -2.30
N HIS A 80 13.69 -5.14 -3.20
CA HIS A 80 14.36 -5.56 -4.43
C HIS A 80 14.21 -4.56 -5.61
N VAL A 81 13.28 -3.61 -5.53
CA VAL A 81 13.09 -2.56 -6.56
C VAL A 81 14.03 -1.37 -6.32
N ARG A 82 14.72 -1.34 -5.17
CA ARG A 82 15.60 -0.24 -4.76
C ARG A 82 16.95 -0.21 -5.50
N GLU A 83 17.31 -1.28 -6.20
CA GLU A 83 18.63 -1.47 -6.80
C GLU A 83 18.45 -1.84 -8.28
N GLY A 84 18.55 -0.85 -9.19
CA GLY A 84 18.62 -1.10 -10.64
C GLY A 84 17.77 -0.19 -11.54
N THR A 85 17.67 -0.59 -12.81
CA THR A 85 17.00 0.10 -13.94
C THR A 85 15.49 0.27 -13.77
N GLU A 86 14.84 -0.55 -12.94
CA GLU A 86 13.39 -0.51 -12.73
C GLU A 86 12.92 0.76 -12.04
N ILE A 87 13.74 1.29 -11.11
CA ILE A 87 13.40 2.53 -10.41
C ILE A 87 13.27 3.72 -11.37
N PHE A 88 14.14 3.76 -12.39
CA PHE A 88 14.12 4.80 -13.43
C PHE A 88 12.86 4.68 -14.31
N ARG A 89 12.46 3.45 -14.67
CA ARG A 89 11.23 3.20 -15.44
C ARG A 89 9.99 3.66 -14.67
N ILE A 90 9.95 3.35 -13.38
CA ILE A 90 8.88 3.79 -12.47
C ILE A 90 8.84 5.31 -12.36
N GLU A 91 9.98 5.96 -12.09
CA GLU A 91 10.03 7.42 -12.00
C GLU A 91 9.59 8.10 -13.30
N ARG A 92 10.09 7.61 -14.44
CA ARG A 92 9.70 8.12 -15.76
C ARG A 92 8.21 7.96 -16.01
N TYR A 93 7.65 6.80 -15.69
CA TYR A 93 6.21 6.56 -15.81
C TYR A 93 5.40 7.51 -14.93
N LEU A 94 5.78 7.68 -13.65
CA LEU A 94 5.09 8.62 -12.76
C LEU A 94 5.20 10.07 -13.24
N GLN A 95 6.34 10.48 -13.80
CA GLN A 95 6.50 11.80 -14.43
C GLN A 95 5.54 11.98 -15.60
N GLN A 96 5.42 10.99 -16.50
CA GLN A 96 4.49 11.01 -17.62
C GLN A 96 3.02 11.13 -17.15
N GLN A 97 2.69 10.57 -15.99
CA GLN A 97 1.36 10.65 -15.39
C GLN A 97 1.15 11.88 -14.49
N ASN A 98 2.12 12.80 -14.39
CA ASN A 98 2.12 13.95 -13.47
C ASN A 98 1.99 13.57 -11.98
N LEU A 99 2.55 12.42 -11.60
CA LEU A 99 2.48 11.82 -10.25
C LEU A 99 3.77 12.01 -9.44
N THR A 100 4.46 13.14 -9.60
CA THR A 100 5.81 13.36 -9.05
C THR A 100 5.84 13.78 -7.58
N LYS A 101 4.70 14.20 -7.01
CA LYS A 101 4.59 14.69 -5.63
C LYS A 101 4.31 13.59 -4.60
N ILE A 102 4.17 12.35 -5.05
CA ILE A 102 3.83 11.22 -4.20
C ILE A 102 5.02 10.86 -3.30
N PRO A 103 4.84 10.80 -1.97
CA PRO A 103 5.90 10.39 -1.07
C PRO A 103 6.11 8.87 -1.14
N TRP A 104 7.35 8.50 -1.41
CA TRP A 104 7.80 7.13 -1.34
C TRP A 104 8.29 6.78 0.07
N VAL A 105 7.89 5.63 0.57
CA VAL A 105 8.25 5.12 1.90
C VAL A 105 8.89 3.74 1.81
N ARG A 106 9.61 3.36 2.87
CA ARG A 106 10.15 2.00 3.00
C ARG A 106 9.01 0.97 2.96
N GLY A 107 9.17 -0.08 2.15
CA GLY A 107 8.14 -1.11 1.89
C GLY A 107 7.61 -1.92 3.07
N ASN A 108 8.31 -1.85 4.21
CA ASN A 108 8.12 -2.72 5.36
C ASN A 108 7.89 -1.93 6.67
N PRO A 109 6.98 -0.95 6.71
CA PRO A 109 6.84 -0.08 7.88
C PRO A 109 6.37 -0.87 9.12
N PHE A 110 5.61 -1.94 8.92
CA PHE A 110 5.07 -2.76 10.01
C PHE A 110 5.79 -4.08 10.21
N TYR A 111 6.52 -4.59 9.21
CA TYR A 111 7.17 -5.90 9.30
C TYR A 111 8.23 -5.91 10.41
N TYR A 112 9.14 -4.92 10.44
CA TYR A 112 10.17 -4.87 11.47
C TYR A 112 9.58 -4.54 12.84
N ALA A 113 8.58 -3.66 12.90
CA ALA A 113 7.87 -3.38 14.14
C ALA A 113 7.17 -4.62 14.70
N SER A 114 6.58 -5.47 13.84
CA SER A 114 5.98 -6.73 14.24
C SER A 114 7.04 -7.71 14.75
N ARG A 115 8.10 -7.94 13.96
CA ARG A 115 9.19 -8.85 14.30
C ARG A 115 9.85 -8.50 15.63
N ASP A 116 10.01 -7.21 15.91
CA ASP A 116 10.68 -6.70 17.12
C ASP A 116 9.72 -6.49 18.30
N GLY A 117 8.45 -6.92 18.20
CA GLY A 117 7.45 -6.77 19.27
C GLY A 117 6.97 -5.33 19.53
N LYS A 118 7.29 -4.39 18.65
CA LYS A 118 7.00 -2.95 18.78
C LYS A 118 5.66 -2.53 18.15
N LEU A 119 4.90 -3.45 17.56
CA LEU A 119 3.66 -3.12 16.85
C LEU A 119 2.47 -2.83 17.78
N PHE A 120 2.55 -3.21 19.06
CA PHE A 120 1.46 -3.11 20.03
C PHE A 120 0.79 -1.73 20.12
N PRO A 121 1.53 -0.60 20.19
CA PRO A 121 0.90 0.72 20.26
C PRO A 121 -0.02 1.00 19.07
N LEU A 122 0.37 0.62 17.85
CA LEU A 122 -0.47 0.79 16.67
C LEU A 122 -1.75 -0.05 16.75
N ILE A 123 -1.64 -1.30 17.21
CA ILE A 123 -2.78 -2.22 17.36
C ILE A 123 -3.76 -1.67 18.40
N GLU A 124 -3.26 -1.19 19.54
CA GLU A 124 -4.09 -0.60 20.60
C GLU A 124 -4.81 0.65 20.11
N THR A 125 -4.12 1.56 19.41
CA THR A 125 -4.76 2.74 18.82
C THR A 125 -5.86 2.36 17.83
N LEU A 126 -5.62 1.36 16.97
CA LEU A 126 -6.65 0.87 16.03
C LEU A 126 -7.86 0.29 16.76
N ARG A 127 -7.66 -0.48 17.85
CA ARG A 127 -8.75 -1.03 18.66
C ARG A 127 -9.54 0.07 19.37
N ASN A 128 -8.84 1.01 20.02
CA ASN A 128 -9.45 2.11 20.78
C ASN A 128 -10.25 3.06 19.88
N LYS A 129 -9.82 3.25 18.63
CA LYS A 129 -10.54 4.05 17.63
C LYS A 129 -11.65 3.27 16.91
N ASN A 130 -11.82 1.98 17.23
CA ASN A 130 -12.71 1.05 16.51
C ASN A 130 -12.41 0.95 14.99
N LEU A 131 -11.14 1.13 14.62
CA LEU A 131 -10.63 1.05 13.24
C LEU A 131 -10.04 -0.33 12.91
N GLY A 132 -9.90 -1.20 13.91
CA GLY A 132 -9.42 -2.58 13.78
C GLY A 132 -10.53 -3.63 13.64
N GLY A 133 -11.74 -3.23 13.27
CA GLY A 133 -12.90 -4.10 13.24
C GLY A 133 -12.78 -5.20 12.18
N TYR A 134 -12.45 -6.42 12.62
CA TYR A 134 -13.22 -7.57 12.12
C TYR A 134 -14.67 -7.29 12.52
N SER A 135 -15.51 -6.93 11.55
CA SER A 135 -16.93 -7.23 11.68
C SER A 135 -17.02 -8.75 11.78
N ARG A 136 -17.08 -9.30 12.99
CA ARG A 136 -17.86 -10.52 13.16
C ARG A 136 -19.25 -10.11 12.73
N SER A 137 -19.65 -10.56 11.55
CA SER A 137 -21.04 -10.56 11.11
C SER A 137 -21.91 -10.87 12.32
N LYS A 138 -22.62 -9.86 12.83
CA LYS A 138 -23.72 -10.09 13.75
C LYS A 138 -24.74 -10.93 12.98
N GLY A 139 -24.89 -12.19 13.39
CA GLY A 139 -26.03 -13.02 13.01
C GLY A 139 -25.77 -14.07 11.92
N ILE A 140 -25.15 -15.19 12.29
CA ILE A 140 -25.63 -16.50 11.83
C ILE A 140 -25.87 -17.34 13.10
N ASN A 141 -26.85 -16.91 13.89
CA ASN A 141 -27.53 -17.77 14.87
C ASN A 141 -29.00 -17.63 14.53
N ASN A 142 -29.51 -18.54 13.70
CA ASN A 142 -30.92 -18.98 13.59
C ASN A 142 -31.18 -19.55 12.18
N ILE A 143 -30.58 -20.71 11.86
CA ILE A 143 -31.24 -21.69 10.97
C ILE A 143 -30.82 -23.09 11.47
N ILE A 144 -31.48 -23.57 12.51
CA ILE A 144 -31.78 -24.99 12.66
C ILE A 144 -33.25 -25.05 13.11
N PRO A 145 -34.20 -25.32 12.22
CA PRO A 145 -35.47 -25.89 12.65
C PRO A 145 -35.22 -27.37 13.01
N GLN A 146 -35.72 -27.75 14.18
CA GLN A 146 -35.92 -29.14 14.59
C GLN A 146 -36.90 -29.85 13.66
#